data_AF-A0A929HAR2-F1
#
_entry.id   AF-A0A929HAR2-F1
#
_cell.length_a   1.000
_cell.length_b   1.000
_cell.length_c   1.000
_cell.angle_alpha   90.00
_cell.angle_beta   90.00
_cell.angle_gamma   90.00
#
_symmetry.space_group_name_H-M   'P 1'
#
loop_
_entity.id
_entity.type
_entity.pdbx_description
1 polymer ?
#
loop_
_entity_poly.entity_id
_entity_poly.type
_entity_poly.pdbx_seq_one_letter_code
_entity_poly.pdbx_strand_id
1 'polypeptide(L)'
;TYGVRIRTSVSKWPLEKASMQINFDCDPERAADLKEKVFAELEKLASEGPSEEDLSKTTENILKDREESKEHNAYYLSTLLNYYLYGINFDDPANYEDIVNGLRAEDVQKVMHAFFDDPNIVDVVFVPKEETVTE
;
A
#
# COMPACT_ATOMS: atom_id res chain seq x y z
N THR A 1 19.85 -1.21 9.01
CA THR A 1 18.66 -1.97 8.57
C THR A 1 18.06 -1.18 7.44
N TYR A 2 18.15 -1.67 6.20
CA TYR A 2 17.48 -0.99 5.09
C TYR A 2 15.99 -1.25 5.26
N GLY A 3 15.22 -0.20 5.57
CA GLY A 3 13.77 -0.28 5.70
C GLY A 3 13.14 0.02 4.35
N VAL A 4 12.47 -0.97 3.75
CA VAL A 4 11.64 -0.73 2.57
C VAL A 4 10.26 -0.28 3.06
N ARG A 5 9.79 0.86 2.59
CA ARG A 5 8.46 1.38 2.87
C ARG A 5 7.65 1.38 1.58
N ILE A 6 6.59 0.59 1.56
CA ILE A 6 5.59 0.60 0.50
C ILE A 6 4.34 1.30 1.03
N ARG A 7 3.84 2.29 0.27
CA ARG A 7 2.60 2.99 0.56
C ARG A 7 1.72 2.93 -0.66
N THR A 8 0.53 2.36 -0.51
CA THR A 8 -0.53 2.38 -1.52
C THR A 8 -1.60 3.39 -1.10
N SER A 9 -2.18 4.06 -2.08
CA SER A 9 -3.32 4.94 -1.86
C SER A 9 -4.26 4.92 -3.06
N VAL A 10 -5.55 4.98 -2.76
CA VAL A 10 -6.61 5.15 -3.76
C VAL A 10 -7.31 6.47 -3.45
N SER A 11 -7.47 7.32 -4.46
CA SER A 11 -8.23 8.55 -4.36
C SER A 11 -9.40 8.50 -5.32
N LYS A 12 -10.56 8.98 -4.86
CA LYS A 12 -11.76 9.12 -5.69
C LYS A 12 -11.94 10.55 -6.21
N TRP A 13 -11.55 11.55 -5.40
CA TRP A 13 -11.59 12.97 -5.77
C TRP A 13 -10.19 13.59 -5.80
N PRO A 14 -9.93 14.61 -6.62
CA PRO A 14 -10.75 15.10 -7.74
C PRO A 14 -10.70 14.19 -8.98
N LEU A 15 -9.76 13.26 -9.03
CA LEU A 15 -9.61 12.26 -10.09
C LEU A 15 -9.43 10.89 -9.47
N GLU A 16 -10.11 9.89 -10.02
CA GLU A 16 -9.99 8.50 -9.61
C GLU A 16 -8.62 7.97 -10.01
N LYS A 17 -7.77 7.71 -9.01
CA LYS A 17 -6.39 7.26 -9.21
C LYS A 17 -5.96 6.33 -8.09
N ALA A 18 -5.26 5.27 -8.45
CA ALA A 18 -4.51 4.44 -7.54
C ALA A 18 -3.01 4.75 -7.71
N SER A 19 -2.27 4.81 -6.61
CA SER A 19 -0.82 5.02 -6.65
C SER A 19 -0.13 4.12 -5.64
N MET A 20 1.00 3.56 -6.05
CA MET A 20 1.92 2.83 -5.20
C MET A 20 3.24 3.57 -5.16
N GLN A 21 3.72 3.85 -3.95
CA GLN A 21 5.00 4.50 -3.74
C GLN A 21 5.89 3.57 -2.91
N ILE A 22 7.07 3.27 -3.45
CA ILE A 22 8.06 2.41 -2.81
C ILE A 22 9.27 3.29 -2.54
N ASN A 23 9.70 3.37 -1.29
CA ASN A 23 10.90 4.11 -0.90
C ASN A 23 11.76 3.22 -0.03
N PHE A 24 13.06 3.24 -0.26
CA PHE A 24 14.04 2.59 0.58
C PHE A 24 15.33 3.40 0.54
N ASP A 25 15.98 3.51 1.70
CA ASP A 25 17.33 4.03 1.77
C ASP A 25 18.29 2.86 1.53
N CYS A 26 19.32 3.04 0.70
CA CYS A 26 20.35 2.04 0.47
C CYS A 26 21.68 2.66 0.04
N ASP A 27 22.74 1.85 0.02
CA ASP A 27 23.99 2.26 -0.60
C ASP A 27 23.80 2.42 -2.12
N PRO A 28 24.42 3.43 -2.76
CA PRO A 28 24.24 3.70 -4.20
C PRO A 28 24.52 2.49 -5.09
N GLU A 29 25.55 1.70 -4.75
CA GLU A 29 25.94 0.51 -5.50
C GLU A 29 24.89 -0.61 -5.46
N ARG A 30 24.04 -0.62 -4.42
CA ARG A 30 23.04 -1.67 -4.19
C ARG A 30 21.64 -1.26 -4.63
N ALA A 31 21.47 -0.03 -5.11
CA ALA A 31 20.16 0.50 -5.49
C ALA A 31 19.50 -0.31 -6.61
N ALA A 32 20.28 -0.68 -7.63
CA ALA A 32 19.80 -1.49 -8.75
C ALA A 32 19.34 -2.88 -8.29
N ASP A 33 20.18 -3.58 -7.52
CA ASP A 33 19.89 -4.93 -7.02
C ASP A 33 18.65 -4.95 -6.10
N LEU A 34 18.52 -3.95 -5.23
CA LEU A 34 17.37 -3.87 -4.32
C LEU A 34 16.08 -3.54 -5.06
N LYS A 35 16.16 -2.65 -6.07
CA LYS A 35 15.03 -2.37 -6.95
C LYS A 35 14.55 -3.65 -7.64
N GLU A 36 15.45 -4.41 -8.27
CA GLU A 36 15.10 -5.66 -8.95
C GLU A 36 14.38 -6.64 -8.00
N LYS A 37 14.91 -6.82 -6.79
CA LYS A 37 14.29 -7.69 -5.77
C LYS A 37 12.89 -7.23 -5.37
N VAL A 38 12.69 -5.92 -5.19
CA VAL A 38 11.38 -5.38 -4.84
C VAL A 38 10.37 -5.64 -5.95
N PHE A 39 10.74 -5.37 -7.21
CA PHE A 39 9.86 -5.63 -8.35
C PHE A 39 9.55 -7.12 -8.51
N ALA A 40 10.55 -8.00 -8.34
CA ALA A 40 10.34 -9.45 -8.39
C ALA A 40 9.34 -9.94 -7.33
N GLU A 41 9.40 -9.39 -6.11
CA GLU A 41 8.45 -9.78 -5.05
C GLU A 41 7.03 -9.25 -5.34
N LEU A 42 6.90 -8.07 -5.94
CA LEU A 42 5.60 -7.53 -6.35
C LEU A 42 5.00 -8.30 -7.53
N GLU A 43 5.82 -8.74 -8.48
CA GLU A 43 5.40 -9.63 -9.57
C GLU A 43 4.94 -10.97 -9.03
N LYS A 44 5.69 -11.55 -8.08
CA LYS A 44 5.29 -12.78 -7.39
C LYS A 44 3.96 -12.61 -6.67
N LEU A 45 3.76 -11.49 -5.97
CA LEU A 45 2.48 -11.19 -5.32
C LEU A 45 1.34 -11.07 -6.34
N ALA A 46 1.60 -10.53 -7.53
CA ALA A 46 0.61 -10.50 -8.61
C ALA A 46 0.30 -11.88 -9.17
N SER A 47 1.30 -12.75 -9.34
CA SER A 47 1.12 -14.07 -9.96
C SER A 47 0.59 -15.14 -9.01
N GLU A 48 1.10 -15.18 -7.77
CA GLU A 48 0.80 -16.23 -6.79
C GLU A 48 -0.20 -15.76 -5.72
N GLY A 49 -0.32 -14.45 -5.50
CA GLY A 49 -1.09 -13.90 -4.39
C GLY A 49 -0.36 -14.04 -3.05
N PRO A 50 -0.90 -13.45 -1.97
CA PRO A 50 -0.38 -13.65 -0.63
C PRO A 50 -0.63 -15.10 -0.17
N SER A 51 0.20 -15.60 0.75
CA SER A 51 -0.10 -16.86 1.41
C SER A 51 -1.38 -16.74 2.26
N GLU A 52 -2.09 -17.85 2.46
CA GLU A 52 -3.30 -17.87 3.30
C GLU A 52 -2.99 -17.42 4.74
N GLU A 53 -1.82 -17.83 5.26
CA GLU A 53 -1.36 -17.43 6.60
C GLU A 53 -1.11 -15.91 6.68
N ASP A 54 -0.42 -15.33 5.70
CA ASP A 54 -0.14 -13.89 5.67
C ASP A 54 -1.41 -13.07 5.50
N LEU A 55 -2.33 -13.52 4.62
CA LEU A 55 -3.61 -12.88 4.43
C LEU A 55 -4.44 -12.92 5.72
N SER A 56 -4.56 -14.08 6.37
CA SER A 56 -5.32 -14.23 7.62
C SER A 56 -4.78 -13.32 8.72
N LYS A 57 -3.46 -13.33 8.94
CA LYS A 57 -2.83 -12.49 9.96
C LYS A 57 -3.00 -11.00 9.66
N THR A 58 -2.92 -10.62 8.40
CA THR A 58 -3.10 -9.22 7.99
C THR A 58 -4.54 -8.77 8.22
N THR A 59 -5.51 -9.60 7.83
CA THR A 59 -6.95 -9.35 8.07
C THR A 59 -7.25 -9.20 9.56
N GLU A 60 -6.73 -10.10 10.41
CA GLU A 60 -6.89 -10.01 11.87
C GLU A 60 -6.30 -8.72 12.44
N ASN A 61 -5.09 -8.33 12.00
CA ASN A 61 -4.47 -7.08 12.43
C ASN A 61 -5.27 -5.85 12.01
N ILE A 62 -5.78 -5.80 10.76
CA ILE A 62 -6.61 -4.70 10.28
C ILE A 62 -7.89 -4.55 11.10
N LEU A 63 -8.54 -5.66 11.45
CA LEU A 63 -9.75 -5.67 12.25
C LEU A 63 -9.47 -5.20 13.68
N LYS A 64 -8.36 -5.66 14.27
CA LYS A 64 -7.94 -5.25 15.60
C LYS A 64 -7.61 -3.75 15.67
N ASP A 65 -6.80 -3.25 14.73
CA ASP A 65 -6.44 -1.82 14.64
C ASP A 65 -7.68 -0.93 14.50
N ARG A 66 -8.71 -1.45 13.83
CA ARG A 66 -10.00 -0.77 13.70
C ARG A 66 -10.80 -0.76 15.00
N GLU A 67 -10.84 -1.85 15.74
CA GLU A 67 -11.47 -1.89 17.06
C GLU A 67 -10.83 -0.86 18.00
N GLU A 68 -9.50 -0.81 18.04
CA GLU A 68 -8.75 0.20 18.81
C GLU A 68 -9.07 1.62 18.32
N SER A 69 -9.18 1.83 17.00
CA SER A 69 -9.53 3.14 16.43
C SER A 69 -10.92 3.64 16.87
N LYS A 70 -11.89 2.75 17.10
CA LYS A 70 -13.25 3.12 17.55
C LYS A 70 -13.27 3.73 18.96
N GLU A 71 -12.18 3.63 19.73
CA GLU A 71 -12.03 4.31 21.02
C GLU A 71 -11.66 5.80 20.90
N HIS A 72 -11.37 6.28 19.69
CA HIS A 72 -10.87 7.63 19.45
C HIS A 72 -11.84 8.49 18.63
N ASN A 73 -12.04 9.75 19.03
CA ASN A 73 -12.90 10.71 18.32
C ASN A 73 -12.51 10.93 16.85
N ALA A 74 -11.22 10.78 16.52
CA ALA A 74 -10.72 10.90 15.16
C ALA A 74 -11.36 9.89 14.20
N TYR A 75 -11.68 8.68 14.69
CA TYR A 75 -12.39 7.67 13.91
C TYR A 75 -13.79 8.17 13.52
N TYR A 76 -14.61 8.58 14.49
CA TYR A 76 -15.97 9.06 14.21
C TYR A 76 -15.98 10.32 13.34
N LEU A 77 -15.04 11.24 13.55
CA LEU A 77 -14.90 12.41 12.68
C LEU A 77 -14.59 12.02 11.24
N SER A 78 -13.70 11.05 11.03
CA SER A 78 -13.40 10.50 9.71
C SER A 78 -14.61 9.81 9.09
N THR A 79 -15.33 8.98 9.85
CA THR A 79 -16.56 8.31 9.39
C THR A 79 -17.63 9.32 8.94
N LEU A 80 -17.88 10.35 9.75
CA LEU A 80 -18.83 11.41 9.41
C LEU A 80 -18.42 12.15 8.14
N LEU A 81 -17.15 12.56 8.04
CA LEU A 81 -16.64 13.24 6.86
C LEU A 81 -16.81 12.40 5.60
N ASN A 82 -16.42 11.12 5.66
CA ASN A 82 -16.56 10.20 4.54
C ASN A 82 -18.02 9.94 4.16
N TYR A 83 -18.93 9.89 5.12
CA TYR A 83 -20.36 9.78 4.84
C TYR A 83 -20.87 10.98 4.04
N TYR A 84 -20.50 12.20 4.40
CA TYR A 84 -20.91 13.40 3.64
C TYR A 84 -20.21 13.52 2.27
N LEU A 85 -18.97 13.07 2.13
CA LEU A 85 -18.22 13.14 0.88
C LEU A 85 -18.60 12.04 -0.12
N TYR A 86 -18.87 10.83 0.37
CA TYR A 86 -19.01 9.63 -0.45
C TYR A 86 -20.36 8.93 -0.32
N GLY A 87 -21.18 9.29 0.67
CA GLY A 87 -22.42 8.59 0.99
C GLY A 87 -22.21 7.23 1.65
N ILE A 88 -21.00 6.94 2.14
CA ILE A 88 -20.63 5.63 2.71
C ILE A 88 -20.52 5.75 4.23
N ASN A 89 -21.29 4.95 4.96
CA ASN A 89 -21.14 4.83 6.41
C ASN A 89 -20.06 3.79 6.72
N PHE A 90 -18.84 4.26 7.00
CA PHE A 90 -17.72 3.39 7.35
C PHE A 90 -17.81 2.76 8.73
N ASP A 91 -18.79 3.09 9.59
CA ASP A 91 -19.06 2.37 10.85
C ASP A 91 -20.02 1.18 10.67
N ASP A 92 -20.71 1.11 9.52
CA ASP A 92 -21.54 -0.04 9.17
C ASP A 92 -20.63 -1.24 8.82
N PRO A 93 -20.79 -2.40 9.49
CA PRO A 93 -20.03 -3.62 9.19
C PRO A 93 -20.06 -4.02 7.71
N ALA A 94 -21.18 -3.80 7.02
CA ALA A 94 -21.33 -4.14 5.61
C ALA A 94 -20.39 -3.33 4.70
N ASN A 95 -19.94 -2.15 5.15
CA ASN A 95 -19.05 -1.26 4.39
C ASN A 95 -17.58 -1.40 4.80
N TYR A 96 -17.25 -2.27 5.76
CA TYR A 96 -15.85 -2.48 6.16
C TYR A 96 -15.57 -3.89 6.69
N GLU A 97 -16.07 -4.26 7.88
CA GLU A 97 -15.73 -5.52 8.54
C GLU A 97 -16.07 -6.73 7.65
N ASP A 98 -17.24 -6.74 7.01
CA ASP A 98 -17.66 -7.83 6.13
C ASP A 98 -16.81 -7.89 4.85
N ILE A 99 -16.35 -6.74 4.36
CA ILE A 99 -15.46 -6.64 3.19
C ILE A 99 -14.08 -7.22 3.55
N VAL A 100 -13.53 -6.82 4.70
CA VAL A 100 -12.23 -7.26 5.19
C VAL A 100 -12.21 -8.76 5.45
N ASN A 101 -13.26 -9.29 6.11
CA ASN A 101 -13.41 -10.74 6.33
C ASN A 101 -13.63 -11.53 5.02
N GLY A 102 -14.14 -10.87 3.98
CA GLY A 102 -14.37 -11.47 2.67
C GLY A 102 -13.17 -11.45 1.73
N LEU A 103 -12.07 -10.79 2.11
CA LEU A 103 -10.87 -10.66 1.26
C LEU A 103 -10.26 -12.02 0.94
N ARG A 104 -9.89 -12.19 -0.32
CA ARG A 104 -9.20 -13.40 -0.81
C ARG A 104 -7.89 -13.04 -1.50
N ALA A 105 -7.04 -14.06 -1.69
CA ALA A 105 -5.77 -13.89 -2.40
C ALA A 105 -6.01 -13.36 -3.83
N GLU A 106 -7.10 -13.78 -4.48
CA GLU A 106 -7.48 -13.34 -5.82
C GLU A 106 -7.82 -11.84 -5.89
N ASP A 107 -8.36 -11.26 -4.80
CA ASP A 107 -8.64 -9.82 -4.74
C ASP A 107 -7.34 -9.01 -4.73
N VAL A 108 -6.33 -9.49 -4.00
CA VAL A 108 -4.99 -8.88 -3.96
C VAL A 108 -4.32 -9.00 -5.33
N GLN A 109 -4.36 -10.18 -5.96
CA GLN A 109 -3.84 -10.38 -7.31
C GLN A 109 -4.49 -9.44 -8.32
N LYS A 110 -5.82 -9.29 -8.26
CA LYS A 110 -6.56 -8.39 -9.14
C LYS A 110 -6.10 -6.94 -9.00
N VAL A 111 -5.89 -6.46 -7.77
CA VAL A 111 -5.38 -5.10 -7.53
C VAL A 111 -3.95 -4.97 -8.05
N MET A 112 -3.09 -5.95 -7.81
CA MET A 112 -1.71 -5.94 -8.31
C MET A 112 -1.66 -5.93 -9.84
N HIS A 113 -2.47 -6.74 -10.52
CA HIS A 113 -2.58 -6.70 -11.98
C HIS A 113 -3.04 -5.34 -12.50
N ALA A 114 -3.98 -4.68 -11.81
CA ALA A 114 -4.40 -3.32 -12.20
C ALA A 114 -3.27 -2.28 -12.05
N PHE A 115 -2.32 -2.49 -11.13
CA PHE A 115 -1.12 -1.65 -11.03
C PHE A 115 -0.08 -1.94 -12.12
N PHE A 116 -0.05 -3.17 -12.64
CA PHE A 116 0.89 -3.58 -13.69
C PHE A 116 0.34 -3.41 -15.11
N ASP A 117 -0.96 -3.14 -15.27
CA ASP A 117 -1.58 -2.82 -16.56
C ASP A 117 -1.31 -1.35 -16.93
N ASP A 118 -0.52 -1.13 -17.98
CA ASP A 118 -0.03 0.18 -18.46
C ASP A 118 0.53 1.09 -17.33
N PRO A 119 1.61 0.68 -16.65
CA PRO A 119 2.04 1.32 -15.43
C PRO A 119 2.78 2.64 -15.71
N ASN A 120 2.31 3.73 -15.09
CA ASN A 120 3.03 5.00 -15.07
C ASN A 120 4.10 4.97 -13.97
N ILE A 121 5.29 4.45 -14.30
CA ILE A 121 6.39 4.29 -13.36
C ILE A 121 7.31 5.51 -13.38
N VAL A 122 7.54 6.09 -12.19
CA VAL A 122 8.58 7.10 -11.98
C VAL A 122 9.61 6.53 -11.03
N ASP A 123 10.86 6.45 -11.49
CA ASP A 123 12.00 5.98 -10.71
C ASP A 123 12.95 7.15 -10.43
N VAL A 124 13.29 7.35 -9.15
CA VAL A 124 14.14 8.43 -8.69
C VAL A 124 15.17 7.86 -7.72
N VAL A 125 16.44 7.98 -8.08
CA VAL A 125 17.56 7.58 -7.23
C VAL A 125 18.36 8.82 -6.85
N PHE A 126 18.45 9.10 -5.56
CA PHE A 126 19.31 10.16 -5.03
C PHE A 126 20.69 9.57 -4.74
N VAL A 127 21.71 10.04 -5.47
CA VAL A 127 23.11 9.67 -5.23
C VAL A 127 23.87 10.81 -4.54
N PRO A 128 24.84 10.51 -3.66
CA PRO A 128 25.71 11.53 -3.09
C PRO A 128 26.41 12.34 -4.19
N LYS A 129 26.66 13.62 -3.91
CA LYS A 129 27.44 14.47 -4.81
C LYS A 129 28.87 13.92 -4.88
N GLU A 130 29.41 13.74 -6.08
CA GLU A 130 30.84 13.44 -6.25
C GLU A 130 31.66 14.60 -5.67
N GLU A 131 32.54 14.29 -4.72
CA GLU A 131 33.56 15.25 -4.27
C GLU A 131 34.55 15.44 -5.42
N THR A 132 34.41 16.54 -6.14
CA THR A 132 35.49 17.04 -7.00
C THR A 132 36.67 17.39 -6.10
N VAL A 133 37.63 16.48 -6.00
CA VAL A 133 38.95 16.75 -5.42
C VAL A 133 39.58 17.83 -6.30
N THR A 134 39.47 19.09 -5.90
CA THR A 134 40.30 20.16 -6.42
C THR A 134 41.69 19.99 -5.80
N GLU A 135 42.64 19.50 -6.59
CA GLU A 135 44.08 19.61 -6.30
C GLU A 135 44.53 21.07 -6.18
#